data_AF-A0A6N9AWX5-F1
#
_entry.id   AF-A0A6N9AWX5-F1
#
_cell.length_a   1.000
_cell.length_b   1.000
_cell.length_c   1.000
_cell.angle_alpha   90.00
_cell.angle_beta   90.00
_cell.angle_gamma   90.00
#
_symmetry.space_group_name_H-M   'P 1'
#
loop_
_entity.id
_entity.type
_entity.pdbx_description
1 polymer ?
#
loop_
_entity_poly.entity_id
_entity_poly.type
_entity_poly.pdbx_seq_one_letter_code
_entity_poly.pdbx_strand_id
1 'polypeptide(L)'
;MSQSSISMKGGGYYSKNTQGAKHVIDRAGVNLIPKLSGIQLPENQRPFAIVDYGAADGGTSLGLVTSIVQAIRQRSKDQEISVTYTDLPHNDFSSLFRMIHAQSPEETTYAREFSDVFVLSAGTTFYNQIVASGSVDIGFSATAMHWLSGLPGTITDHVHAVGAQGREWQVFRDYAKNDWETILLHRARELVPGGVLVMANFCIDENGRYLGNTGGANMFDTFNHLWRELADTGVISEIEYQSTAFPQFYRTKEQYCEPFDDSKSRVRAAGLRLENAYTGVTKCPYRAEFDRVGDPIAFADAYVPTLRSWSETVFFGGLDSSRPIDERRNIVDIFYQNYNNLVRSEPELHAMDYVHTYMVVTKET
;
A
#
# COMPACT_ATOMS: atom_id res chain seq x y z
N MET A 1 6.58 -22.17 -5.39
CA MET A 1 6.58 -21.57 -4.04
C MET A 1 5.19 -20.99 -3.84
N SER A 2 4.44 -21.48 -2.85
CA SER A 2 3.14 -20.89 -2.51
C SER A 2 3.35 -19.46 -2.03
N GLN A 3 2.44 -18.54 -2.37
CA GLN A 3 2.41 -17.20 -1.78
C GLN A 3 2.55 -17.31 -0.27
N SER A 4 3.64 -16.78 0.29
CA SER A 4 3.62 -16.38 1.69
C SER A 4 2.48 -15.37 1.83
N SER A 5 1.56 -15.61 2.75
CA SER A 5 0.33 -14.83 2.90
C SER A 5 0.65 -13.40 3.36
N ILE A 6 0.88 -12.49 2.43
CA ILE A 6 0.97 -11.06 2.72
C ILE A 6 -0.45 -10.59 3.01
N SER A 7 -0.82 -10.40 4.27
CA SER A 7 -2.09 -9.74 4.65
C SER A 7 -1.83 -8.70 5.71
N MET A 8 -2.48 -7.55 5.56
CA MET A 8 -2.60 -6.59 6.64
C MET A 8 -3.43 -7.18 7.78
N LYS A 9 -3.13 -6.77 9.02
CA LYS A 9 -3.98 -7.12 10.16
C LYS A 9 -5.39 -6.52 10.01
N GLY A 10 -6.40 -7.39 10.03
CA GLY A 10 -7.82 -7.03 9.90
C GLY A 10 -8.44 -6.38 11.15
N GLY A 11 -9.77 -6.31 11.20
CA GLY A 11 -10.52 -5.80 12.36
C GLY A 11 -10.37 -4.29 12.62
N GLY A 12 -10.01 -3.49 11.61
CA GLY A 12 -9.71 -2.07 11.79
C GLY A 12 -8.34 -1.78 12.41
N TYR A 13 -7.54 -2.81 12.69
CA TYR A 13 -6.20 -2.66 13.27
C TYR A 13 -5.29 -1.89 12.31
N TYR A 14 -5.32 -2.20 11.01
CA TYR A 14 -4.49 -1.51 10.03
C TYR A 14 -4.82 -0.02 9.98
N SER A 15 -6.10 0.35 9.80
CA SER A 15 -6.52 1.75 9.77
C SER A 15 -6.21 2.52 11.06
N LYS A 16 -6.42 1.91 12.24
CA LYS A 16 -6.12 2.54 13.53
C LYS A 16 -4.63 2.82 13.74
N ASN A 17 -3.77 1.92 13.25
CA ASN A 17 -2.33 1.98 13.48
C ASN A 17 -1.53 2.58 12.31
N THR A 18 -2.18 3.00 11.23
CA THR A 18 -1.48 3.50 10.02
C THR A 18 -1.97 4.88 9.61
N GLN A 19 -1.97 5.84 10.55
CA GLN A 19 -2.40 7.23 10.32
C GLN A 19 -1.66 7.89 9.14
N GLY A 20 -0.37 7.59 8.95
CA GLY A 20 0.38 8.14 7.83
C GLY A 20 -0.10 7.66 6.45
N ALA A 21 -0.64 6.44 6.34
CA ALA A 21 -1.26 5.99 5.09
C ALA A 21 -2.50 6.82 4.76
N LYS A 22 -3.32 7.17 5.75
CA LYS A 22 -4.45 8.09 5.54
C LYS A 22 -3.98 9.45 5.00
N HIS A 23 -2.95 10.04 5.60
CA HIS A 23 -2.40 11.32 5.12
C HIS A 23 -1.88 11.26 3.68
N VAL A 24 -1.29 10.12 3.27
CA VAL A 24 -0.89 9.88 1.87
C VAL A 24 -2.10 9.85 0.94
N ILE A 25 -3.17 9.16 1.33
CA ILE A 25 -4.41 9.10 0.55
C ILE A 25 -5.05 10.49 0.42
N ASP A 26 -5.14 11.23 1.53
CA ASP A 26 -5.69 12.59 1.55
C ASP A 26 -4.91 13.49 0.58
N ARG A 27 -3.57 13.38 0.59
CA ARG A 27 -2.70 14.12 -0.34
C ARG A 27 -2.89 13.71 -1.80
N ALA A 28 -3.10 12.42 -2.09
CA ALA A 28 -3.43 11.97 -3.43
C ALA A 28 -4.78 12.55 -3.90
N GLY A 29 -5.76 12.62 -2.98
CA GLY A 29 -7.07 13.22 -3.20
C GLY A 29 -7.03 14.67 -3.66
N VAL A 30 -6.09 15.48 -3.16
CA VAL A 30 -5.94 16.91 -3.56
C VAL A 30 -5.80 17.08 -5.08
N ASN A 31 -5.16 16.13 -5.78
CA ASN A 31 -5.02 16.20 -7.23
C ASN A 31 -6.19 15.56 -8.00
N LEU A 32 -6.92 14.64 -7.37
CA LEU A 32 -8.04 13.92 -7.98
C LEU A 32 -9.33 14.75 -7.94
N ILE A 33 -9.69 15.29 -6.77
CA ILE A 33 -10.98 15.96 -6.56
C ILE A 33 -11.25 17.08 -7.59
N PRO A 34 -10.29 17.97 -7.90
CA PRO A 34 -10.52 19.02 -8.90
C PRO A 34 -10.77 18.49 -10.32
N LYS A 35 -10.31 17.27 -10.65
CA LYS A 35 -10.50 16.66 -11.97
C LYS A 35 -11.88 16.01 -12.13
N LEU A 36 -12.57 15.71 -11.03
CA LEU A 36 -13.86 15.02 -11.05
C LEU A 36 -14.92 15.75 -11.87
N SER A 37 -14.87 17.09 -11.96
CA SER A 37 -15.80 17.87 -12.78
C SER A 37 -15.63 17.62 -14.29
N GLY A 38 -14.43 17.23 -14.73
CA GLY A 38 -14.13 16.93 -16.13
C GLY A 38 -14.43 15.49 -16.56
N ILE A 39 -14.62 14.57 -15.61
CA ILE A 39 -14.96 13.17 -15.92
C ILE A 39 -16.41 13.12 -16.39
N GLN A 40 -16.67 12.55 -17.56
CA GLN A 40 -18.02 12.38 -18.08
C GLN A 40 -18.79 11.35 -17.23
N LEU A 41 -19.99 11.70 -16.79
CA LEU A 41 -20.88 10.74 -16.13
C LEU A 41 -21.52 9.84 -17.19
N PRO A 42 -21.68 8.54 -16.92
CA PRO A 42 -22.41 7.66 -17.82
C PRO A 42 -23.88 8.10 -17.87
N GLU A 43 -24.39 8.48 -19.04
CA GLU A 43 -25.77 8.95 -19.24
C GLU A 43 -26.80 7.80 -19.09
N ASN A 44 -26.91 7.22 -17.89
CA ASN A 44 -27.81 6.12 -17.51
C ASN A 44 -27.54 4.77 -18.22
N GLN A 45 -26.35 4.57 -18.79
CA GLN A 45 -25.98 3.30 -19.43
C GLN A 45 -25.42 2.27 -18.44
N ARG A 46 -24.80 2.75 -17.36
CA ARG A 46 -24.16 1.94 -16.31
C ARG A 46 -23.91 2.79 -15.05
N PRO A 47 -23.64 2.16 -13.89
CA PRO A 47 -23.14 2.88 -12.72
C PRO A 47 -21.81 3.57 -13.00
N PHE A 48 -21.57 4.70 -12.30
CA PHE A 48 -20.25 5.31 -12.18
C PHE A 48 -19.40 4.46 -11.23
N ALA A 49 -18.32 3.90 -11.72
CA ALA A 49 -17.57 2.85 -11.04
C ALA A 49 -16.24 3.37 -10.49
N ILE A 50 -16.07 3.17 -9.18
CA ILE A 50 -14.87 3.47 -8.41
C ILE A 50 -14.26 2.14 -7.98
N VAL A 51 -12.96 1.96 -8.17
CA VAL A 51 -12.23 0.76 -7.72
C VAL A 51 -11.03 1.17 -6.87
N ASP A 52 -10.95 0.62 -5.66
CA ASP A 52 -9.82 0.75 -4.74
C ASP A 52 -8.93 -0.50 -4.81
N TYR A 53 -7.70 -0.35 -5.32
CA TYR A 53 -6.73 -1.41 -5.53
C TYR A 53 -5.77 -1.54 -4.35
N GLY A 54 -6.02 -2.52 -3.48
CA GLY A 54 -5.27 -2.73 -2.22
C GLY A 54 -5.94 -2.03 -1.04
N ALA A 55 -7.22 -2.35 -0.81
CA ALA A 55 -8.06 -1.64 0.14
C ALA A 55 -7.76 -1.93 1.62
N ALA A 56 -7.09 -3.05 1.93
CA ALA A 56 -6.95 -3.58 3.28
C ALA A 56 -8.32 -3.63 4.01
N ASP A 57 -8.48 -2.89 5.10
CA ASP A 57 -9.74 -2.80 5.85
C ASP A 57 -10.66 -1.64 5.40
N GLY A 58 -10.30 -0.91 4.34
CA GLY A 58 -11.09 0.17 3.70
C GLY A 58 -11.15 1.49 4.49
N GLY A 59 -10.68 1.53 5.73
CA GLY A 59 -10.83 2.71 6.59
C GLY A 59 -9.99 3.90 6.15
N THR A 60 -8.77 3.68 5.62
CA THR A 60 -7.89 4.77 5.18
C THR A 60 -8.39 5.45 3.90
N SER A 61 -9.09 4.74 3.02
CA SER A 61 -9.63 5.29 1.76
C SER A 61 -11.05 5.84 1.88
N LEU A 62 -11.75 5.58 3.00
CA LEU A 62 -13.12 6.01 3.26
C LEU A 62 -13.36 7.51 2.99
N GLY A 63 -12.46 8.38 3.46
CA GLY A 63 -12.58 9.83 3.27
C GLY A 63 -12.48 10.29 1.81
N LEU A 64 -11.56 9.67 1.05
CA LEU A 64 -11.41 9.96 -0.37
C LEU A 64 -12.63 9.48 -1.17
N VAL A 65 -13.08 8.24 -0.93
CA VAL A 65 -14.27 7.69 -1.59
C VAL A 65 -15.51 8.53 -1.27
N THR A 66 -15.68 8.96 -0.01
CA THR A 66 -16.77 9.88 0.39
C THR A 66 -16.73 11.17 -0.41
N SER A 67 -15.55 11.77 -0.55
CA SER A 67 -15.37 13.02 -1.32
C SER A 67 -15.70 12.84 -2.80
N ILE A 68 -15.33 11.69 -3.40
CA ILE A 68 -15.69 11.35 -4.78
C ILE A 68 -17.21 11.21 -4.91
N VAL A 69 -17.85 10.41 -4.06
CA VAL A 69 -19.31 10.20 -4.06
C VAL A 69 -20.05 11.53 -3.94
N GLN A 70 -19.63 12.39 -3.00
CA GLN A 70 -20.17 13.74 -2.83
C GLN A 70 -20.07 14.58 -4.09
N ALA A 71 -18.90 14.60 -4.75
CA ALA A 71 -18.70 15.35 -5.98
C ALA A 71 -19.57 14.83 -7.15
N ILE A 72 -19.77 13.51 -7.26
CA ILE A 72 -20.69 12.94 -8.25
C ILE A 72 -22.14 13.34 -7.93
N ARG A 73 -22.56 13.25 -6.66
CA ARG A 73 -23.91 13.61 -6.21
C ARG A 73 -24.26 15.08 -6.42
N GLN A 74 -23.27 15.98 -6.37
CA GLN A 74 -23.46 17.40 -6.72
C GLN A 74 -23.77 17.60 -8.21
N ARG A 75 -23.35 16.69 -9.09
CA ARG A 75 -23.55 16.76 -10.54
C ARG A 75 -24.78 15.98 -10.99
N SER A 76 -25.06 14.83 -10.37
CA SER A 76 -26.21 14.00 -10.65
C SER A 76 -26.71 13.30 -9.39
N LYS A 77 -27.96 13.57 -9.02
CA LYS A 77 -28.60 12.97 -7.84
C LYS A 77 -28.91 11.49 -8.03
N ASP A 78 -29.26 11.09 -9.25
CA ASP A 78 -29.80 9.75 -9.56
C ASP A 78 -28.75 8.81 -10.17
N GLN A 79 -27.49 9.27 -10.32
CA GLN A 79 -26.41 8.44 -10.85
C GLN A 79 -26.14 7.25 -9.92
N GLU A 80 -26.36 6.01 -10.36
CA GLU A 80 -25.88 4.85 -9.61
C GLU A 80 -24.35 4.89 -9.50
N ILE A 81 -23.81 4.60 -8.32
CA ILE A 81 -22.37 4.55 -8.06
C ILE A 81 -22.02 3.15 -7.54
N SER A 82 -21.03 2.49 -8.15
CA SER A 82 -20.45 1.27 -7.59
C SER A 82 -19.06 1.57 -7.01
N VAL A 83 -18.81 1.10 -5.80
CA VAL A 83 -17.50 1.18 -5.14
C VAL A 83 -17.01 -0.24 -4.91
N THR A 84 -15.97 -0.64 -5.64
CA THR A 84 -15.37 -1.97 -5.51
C THR A 84 -14.05 -1.87 -4.74
N TYR A 85 -14.01 -2.48 -3.56
CA TYR A 85 -12.77 -2.64 -2.81
C TYR A 85 -12.07 -3.94 -3.18
N THR A 86 -10.81 -3.87 -3.56
CA THR A 86 -10.07 -5.04 -4.02
C THR A 86 -8.85 -5.27 -3.14
N ASP A 87 -8.60 -6.53 -2.82
CA ASP A 87 -7.43 -6.97 -2.06
C ASP A 87 -7.18 -8.46 -2.35
N LEU A 88 -6.19 -9.07 -1.69
CA LEU A 88 -5.89 -10.49 -1.82
C LEU A 88 -7.02 -11.36 -1.24
N PRO A 89 -7.17 -12.62 -1.70
CA PRO A 89 -8.27 -13.50 -1.29
C PRO A 89 -8.44 -13.68 0.23
N HIS A 90 -7.34 -13.62 0.97
CA HIS A 90 -7.31 -13.82 2.42
C HIS A 90 -7.45 -12.52 3.23
N ASN A 91 -7.75 -11.40 2.58
CA ASN A 91 -8.08 -10.15 3.27
C ASN A 91 -9.37 -10.28 4.11
N ASP A 92 -9.47 -9.51 5.18
CA ASP A 92 -10.65 -9.47 6.05
C ASP A 92 -11.73 -8.54 5.50
N PHE A 93 -12.36 -8.97 4.40
CA PHE A 93 -13.48 -8.26 3.77
C PHE A 93 -14.67 -8.08 4.73
N SER A 94 -14.85 -8.98 5.71
CA SER A 94 -15.93 -8.85 6.70
C SER A 94 -15.75 -7.59 7.56
N SER A 95 -14.53 -7.32 8.01
CA SER A 95 -14.24 -6.08 8.74
C SER A 95 -14.33 -4.85 7.86
N LEU A 96 -13.92 -4.95 6.59
CA LEU A 96 -14.14 -3.88 5.62
C LEU A 96 -15.62 -3.53 5.49
N PHE A 97 -16.51 -4.51 5.26
CA PHE A 97 -17.94 -4.25 5.15
C PHE A 97 -18.52 -3.66 6.43
N ARG A 98 -18.11 -4.14 7.61
CA ARG A 98 -18.54 -3.56 8.89
C ARG A 98 -18.13 -2.09 9.03
N MET A 99 -16.91 -1.76 8.61
CA MET A 99 -16.40 -0.38 8.60
C MET A 99 -17.19 0.51 7.66
N ILE A 100 -17.35 0.09 6.40
CA ILE A 100 -18.01 0.90 5.37
C ILE A 100 -19.49 1.08 5.64
N HIS A 101 -20.19 0.06 6.13
CA HIS A 101 -21.62 0.18 6.44
C HIS A 101 -21.90 0.83 7.80
N ALA A 102 -20.86 1.24 8.54
CA ALA A 102 -20.91 1.66 9.94
C ALA A 102 -21.58 0.60 10.85
N GLN A 103 -21.23 0.58 12.13
CA GLN A 103 -21.86 -0.34 13.10
C GLN A 103 -22.72 0.41 14.12
N SER A 104 -22.47 1.71 14.32
CA SER A 104 -23.27 2.58 15.20
C SER A 104 -24.12 3.59 14.42
N PRO A 105 -25.33 3.96 14.85
CA PRO A 105 -26.12 5.05 14.24
C PRO A 105 -25.42 6.41 14.24
N GLU A 106 -24.46 6.63 15.14
CA GLU A 106 -23.68 7.87 15.24
C GLU A 106 -22.55 7.95 14.19
N GLU A 107 -22.20 6.82 13.57
CA GLU A 107 -21.22 6.75 12.51
C GLU A 107 -21.90 6.98 11.15
N THR A 108 -21.45 8.01 10.43
CA THR A 108 -21.89 8.32 9.07
C THR A 108 -20.77 8.01 8.09
N THR A 109 -21.05 7.14 7.13
CA THR A 109 -20.20 6.83 5.98
C THR A 109 -20.94 7.17 4.70
N TYR A 110 -20.22 7.26 3.57
CA TYR A 110 -20.85 7.50 2.28
C TYR A 110 -21.94 6.45 1.93
N ALA A 111 -21.80 5.21 2.42
CA ALA A 111 -22.75 4.13 2.15
C ALA A 111 -24.08 4.30 2.90
N ARG A 112 -24.11 5.10 3.98
CA ARG A 112 -25.34 5.47 4.70
C ARG A 112 -25.85 6.85 4.31
N GLU A 113 -24.95 7.77 3.99
CA GLU A 113 -25.27 9.16 3.69
C GLU A 113 -25.91 9.34 2.30
N PHE A 114 -25.51 8.51 1.32
CA PHE A 114 -25.95 8.64 -0.06
C PHE A 114 -26.75 7.41 -0.50
N SER A 115 -27.90 7.63 -1.17
CA SER A 115 -28.64 6.57 -1.86
C SER A 115 -27.90 6.11 -3.12
N ASP A 116 -28.28 4.94 -3.63
CA ASP A 116 -27.81 4.41 -4.92
C ASP A 116 -26.28 4.29 -5.02
N VAL A 117 -25.66 3.97 -3.88
CA VAL A 117 -24.24 3.61 -3.78
C VAL A 117 -24.12 2.14 -3.39
N PHE A 118 -23.51 1.36 -4.28
CA PHE A 118 -23.37 -0.09 -4.14
C PHE A 118 -21.93 -0.43 -3.78
N VAL A 119 -21.74 -1.06 -2.62
CA VAL A 119 -20.42 -1.47 -2.12
C VAL A 119 -20.17 -2.93 -2.50
N LEU A 120 -19.05 -3.17 -3.18
CA LEU A 120 -18.62 -4.46 -3.69
C LEU A 120 -17.21 -4.79 -3.19
N SER A 121 -16.84 -6.06 -3.22
CA SER A 121 -15.48 -6.50 -2.94
C SER A 121 -14.99 -7.52 -3.97
N ALA A 122 -13.70 -7.50 -4.28
CA ALA A 122 -13.04 -8.55 -5.06
C ALA A 122 -11.75 -9.02 -4.38
N GLY A 123 -11.71 -10.30 -4.01
CA GLY A 123 -10.52 -10.99 -3.50
C GLY A 123 -9.57 -11.43 -4.61
N THR A 124 -9.27 -10.54 -5.56
CA THR A 124 -8.44 -10.84 -6.74
C THR A 124 -7.20 -9.97 -6.71
N THR A 125 -6.03 -10.57 -6.89
CA THR A 125 -4.77 -9.83 -6.98
C THR A 125 -4.79 -8.81 -8.13
N PHE A 126 -4.24 -7.60 -7.89
CA PHE A 126 -4.08 -6.58 -8.92
C PHE A 126 -3.08 -6.98 -10.02
N TYR A 127 -2.37 -8.10 -9.86
CA TYR A 127 -1.58 -8.71 -10.94
C TYR A 127 -2.43 -9.38 -12.02
N ASN A 128 -3.73 -9.52 -11.78
CA ASN A 128 -4.71 -9.98 -12.76
C ASN A 128 -5.66 -8.84 -13.12
N GLN A 129 -6.47 -9.05 -14.15
CA GLN A 129 -7.68 -8.26 -14.38
C GLN A 129 -8.72 -8.64 -13.30
N ILE A 130 -9.23 -7.65 -12.57
CA ILE A 130 -10.14 -7.81 -11.44
C ILE A 130 -11.59 -7.58 -11.86
N VAL A 131 -11.84 -6.57 -12.69
CA VAL A 131 -13.18 -6.17 -13.15
C VAL A 131 -13.31 -6.23 -14.67
N ALA A 132 -14.54 -6.13 -15.17
CA ALA A 132 -14.83 -6.21 -16.60
C ALA A 132 -14.10 -5.11 -17.39
N SER A 133 -13.80 -5.38 -18.66
CA SER A 133 -13.13 -4.39 -19.51
C SER A 133 -14.03 -3.18 -19.75
N GLY A 134 -13.47 -1.97 -19.71
CA GLY A 134 -14.22 -0.73 -19.95
C GLY A 134 -15.33 -0.48 -18.94
N SER A 135 -15.11 -0.84 -17.68
CA SER A 135 -16.11 -0.71 -16.60
C SER A 135 -15.72 0.25 -15.48
N VAL A 136 -14.50 0.79 -15.46
CA VAL A 136 -13.99 1.64 -14.37
C VAL A 136 -13.85 3.10 -14.80
N ASP A 137 -14.50 4.02 -14.10
CA ASP A 137 -14.33 5.47 -14.28
C ASP A 137 -13.13 5.99 -13.49
N ILE A 138 -13.02 5.56 -12.22
CA ILE A 138 -11.94 5.95 -11.32
C ILE A 138 -11.31 4.72 -10.69
N GLY A 139 -10.06 4.48 -11.03
CA GLY A 139 -9.17 3.61 -10.27
C GLY A 139 -8.38 4.39 -9.24
N PHE A 140 -8.26 3.84 -8.04
CA PHE A 140 -7.42 4.40 -6.97
C PHE A 140 -6.55 3.31 -6.36
N SER A 141 -5.30 3.62 -6.05
CA SER A 141 -4.44 2.74 -5.27
C SER A 141 -3.49 3.56 -4.42
N ALA A 142 -3.30 3.19 -3.16
CA ALA A 142 -2.29 3.82 -2.32
C ALA A 142 -1.57 2.79 -1.46
N THR A 143 -0.24 2.88 -1.42
CA THR A 143 0.59 2.02 -0.56
C THR A 143 0.35 0.52 -0.83
N ALA A 144 0.16 0.13 -2.10
CA ALA A 144 -0.12 -1.25 -2.46
C ALA A 144 0.79 -1.80 -3.59
N MET A 145 0.94 -1.10 -4.71
CA MET A 145 1.61 -1.64 -5.92
C MET A 145 3.16 -1.63 -5.86
N HIS A 146 3.72 -1.48 -4.66
CA HIS A 146 5.14 -1.74 -4.38
C HIS A 146 5.39 -3.18 -3.91
N TRP A 147 4.36 -3.86 -3.41
CA TRP A 147 4.38 -5.30 -3.12
C TRP A 147 4.43 -6.08 -4.42
N LEU A 148 5.40 -6.99 -4.55
CA LEU A 148 5.63 -7.84 -5.72
C LEU A 148 4.66 -9.03 -5.79
N SER A 149 4.47 -9.60 -6.97
CA SER A 149 3.57 -10.74 -7.21
C SER A 149 4.04 -12.04 -6.58
N GLY A 150 5.34 -12.10 -6.26
CA GLY A 150 5.99 -13.16 -5.50
C GLY A 150 7.35 -12.68 -5.01
N LEU A 151 8.07 -13.57 -4.30
CA LEU A 151 9.43 -13.28 -3.86
C LEU A 151 10.41 -13.62 -4.99
N PRO A 152 11.17 -12.65 -5.55
CA PRO A 152 12.07 -12.89 -6.68
C PRO A 152 13.28 -13.77 -6.34
N GLY A 153 13.71 -13.73 -5.09
CA GLY A 153 14.86 -14.47 -4.58
C GLY A 153 15.19 -14.08 -3.14
N THR A 154 16.26 -14.66 -2.61
CA THR A 154 16.84 -14.30 -1.31
C THR A 154 17.69 -13.03 -1.44
N ILE A 155 17.92 -12.37 -0.31
CA ILE A 155 18.89 -11.27 -0.19
C ILE A 155 19.86 -11.68 0.91
N THR A 156 21.12 -11.92 0.57
CA THR A 156 22.04 -12.66 1.46
C THR A 156 22.28 -11.95 2.79
N ASP A 157 22.47 -10.62 2.75
CA ASP A 157 22.87 -9.82 3.92
C ASP A 157 21.84 -8.74 4.29
N HIS A 158 20.60 -8.88 3.82
CA HIS A 158 19.53 -7.93 4.12
C HIS A 158 18.14 -8.55 4.04
N VAL A 159 17.14 -7.95 4.68
CA VAL A 159 15.74 -8.41 4.57
C VAL A 159 14.95 -7.71 3.45
N HIS A 160 15.42 -6.58 2.93
CA HIS A 160 14.70 -5.78 1.91
C HIS A 160 15.61 -5.35 0.76
N ALA A 161 15.05 -5.19 -0.45
CA ALA A 161 15.81 -4.88 -1.67
C ALA A 161 16.59 -3.55 -1.63
N VAL A 162 16.25 -2.63 -0.71
CA VAL A 162 17.01 -1.39 -0.49
C VAL A 162 18.43 -1.63 0.04
N GLY A 163 18.67 -2.75 0.71
CA GLY A 163 20.00 -3.18 1.14
C GLY A 163 20.64 -4.23 0.22
N ALA A 164 19.96 -4.64 -0.84
CA ALA A 164 20.49 -5.61 -1.81
C ALA A 164 21.51 -4.93 -2.76
N GLN A 165 22.47 -5.71 -3.26
CA GLN A 165 23.49 -5.23 -4.19
C GLN A 165 23.68 -6.19 -5.37
N GLY A 166 24.37 -5.72 -6.42
CA GLY A 166 24.78 -6.54 -7.56
C GLY A 166 23.62 -7.31 -8.19
N ARG A 167 23.78 -8.64 -8.30
CA ARG A 167 22.80 -9.52 -8.96
C ARG A 167 21.48 -9.63 -8.20
N GLU A 168 21.51 -9.63 -6.87
CA GLU A 168 20.29 -9.75 -6.05
C GLU A 168 19.37 -8.54 -6.30
N TRP A 169 19.94 -7.33 -6.28
CA TRP A 169 19.19 -6.11 -6.58
C TRP A 169 18.64 -6.11 -8.01
N GLN A 170 19.43 -6.55 -9.00
CA GLN A 170 18.99 -6.64 -10.40
C GLN A 170 17.78 -7.58 -10.58
N VAL A 171 17.79 -8.73 -9.90
CA VAL A 171 16.68 -9.69 -9.95
C VAL A 171 15.39 -9.07 -9.42
N PHE A 172 15.45 -8.39 -8.26
CA PHE A 172 14.28 -7.70 -7.71
C PHE A 172 13.80 -6.57 -8.62
N ARG A 173 14.72 -5.75 -9.16
CA ARG A 173 14.38 -4.66 -10.08
C ARG A 173 13.66 -5.17 -11.33
N ASP A 174 14.19 -6.20 -11.98
CA ASP A 174 13.64 -6.70 -13.24
C ASP A 174 12.28 -7.38 -13.00
N TYR A 175 12.12 -8.08 -11.88
CA TYR A 175 10.84 -8.64 -11.44
C TYR A 175 9.81 -7.52 -11.21
N ALA A 176 10.19 -6.48 -10.47
CA ALA A 176 9.36 -5.33 -10.20
C ALA A 176 8.96 -4.58 -11.49
N LYS A 177 9.86 -4.48 -12.48
CA LYS A 177 9.54 -3.87 -13.78
C LYS A 177 8.42 -4.64 -14.51
N ASN A 178 8.51 -5.96 -14.56
CA ASN A 178 7.50 -6.81 -15.20
C ASN A 178 6.16 -6.76 -14.48
N ASP A 179 6.19 -6.79 -13.14
CA ASP A 179 5.01 -6.65 -12.29
C ASP A 179 4.30 -5.31 -12.54
N TRP A 180 5.06 -4.22 -12.65
CA TRP A 180 4.50 -2.89 -12.89
C TRP A 180 3.84 -2.79 -14.27
N GLU A 181 4.49 -3.28 -15.32
CA GLU A 181 3.88 -3.32 -16.66
C GLU A 181 2.58 -4.16 -16.65
N THR A 182 2.60 -5.32 -15.97
CA THR A 182 1.44 -6.22 -15.86
C THR A 182 0.26 -5.53 -15.20
N ILE A 183 0.48 -4.87 -14.06
CA ILE A 183 -0.54 -4.07 -13.36
C ILE A 183 -1.14 -3.04 -14.32
N LEU A 184 -0.30 -2.22 -14.94
CA LEU A 184 -0.76 -1.13 -15.82
C LEU A 184 -1.59 -1.66 -16.99
N LEU A 185 -1.18 -2.76 -17.62
CA LEU A 185 -1.92 -3.36 -18.74
C LEU A 185 -3.28 -3.90 -18.31
N HIS A 186 -3.41 -4.47 -17.11
CA HIS A 186 -4.72 -4.88 -16.60
C HIS A 186 -5.62 -3.69 -16.28
N ARG A 187 -5.07 -2.64 -15.61
CA ARG A 187 -5.83 -1.40 -15.34
C ARG A 187 -6.28 -0.73 -16.64
N ALA A 188 -5.44 -0.73 -17.67
CA ALA A 188 -5.78 -0.21 -18.99
C ALA A 188 -7.00 -0.91 -19.61
N ARG A 189 -7.15 -2.23 -19.41
CA ARG A 189 -8.32 -2.97 -19.91
C ARG A 189 -9.58 -2.60 -19.14
N GLU A 190 -9.48 -2.42 -17.83
CA GLU A 190 -10.60 -2.14 -16.92
C GLU A 190 -11.15 -0.72 -17.07
N LEU A 191 -10.29 0.28 -17.27
CA LEU A 191 -10.69 1.67 -17.42
C LEU A 191 -11.57 1.89 -18.66
N VAL A 192 -12.56 2.76 -18.53
CA VAL A 192 -13.30 3.32 -19.67
C VAL A 192 -12.43 4.31 -20.44
N PRO A 193 -12.69 4.58 -21.72
CA PRO A 193 -12.04 5.70 -22.40
C PRO A 193 -12.37 7.01 -21.67
N GLY A 194 -11.35 7.82 -21.36
CA GLY A 194 -11.45 8.99 -20.48
C GLY A 194 -11.40 8.68 -18.97
N GLY A 195 -11.30 7.40 -18.58
CA GLY A 195 -11.17 6.98 -17.18
C GLY A 195 -9.84 7.41 -16.55
N VAL A 196 -9.85 7.58 -15.24
CA VAL A 196 -8.71 8.10 -14.45
C VAL A 196 -8.21 7.03 -13.49
N LEU A 197 -6.89 6.87 -13.39
CA LEU A 197 -6.21 6.05 -12.40
C LEU A 197 -5.29 6.93 -11.55
N VAL A 198 -5.54 6.99 -10.25
CA VAL A 198 -4.73 7.74 -9.28
C VAL A 198 -3.99 6.76 -8.39
N MET A 199 -2.68 6.94 -8.29
CA MET A 199 -1.81 6.03 -7.56
C MET A 199 -0.86 6.78 -6.65
N ALA A 200 -0.65 6.27 -5.44
CA ALA A 200 0.42 6.69 -4.54
C ALA A 200 1.23 5.46 -4.13
N ASN A 201 2.44 5.30 -4.67
CA ASN A 201 3.27 4.12 -4.42
C ASN A 201 4.57 4.49 -3.70
N PHE A 202 5.03 3.65 -2.76
CA PHE A 202 6.33 3.85 -2.13
C PHE A 202 7.44 3.93 -3.18
N CYS A 203 8.35 4.87 -2.99
CA CYS A 203 9.43 5.11 -3.93
C CYS A 203 10.75 5.41 -3.23
N ILE A 204 11.80 5.45 -4.04
CA ILE A 204 13.05 6.15 -3.72
C ILE A 204 12.97 7.50 -4.42
N ASP A 205 13.00 8.60 -3.66
CA ASP A 205 12.91 9.93 -4.23
C ASP A 205 14.26 10.46 -4.74
N GLU A 206 14.25 11.68 -5.27
CA GLU A 206 15.42 12.34 -5.87
C GLU A 206 16.58 12.57 -4.89
N ASN A 207 16.31 12.51 -3.57
CA ASN A 207 17.33 12.62 -2.52
C ASN A 207 17.73 11.25 -1.94
N GLY A 208 17.29 10.15 -2.56
CA GLY A 208 17.56 8.80 -2.08
C GLY A 208 16.71 8.39 -0.86
N ARG A 209 15.68 9.16 -0.52
CA ARG A 209 14.81 8.87 0.62
C ARG A 209 13.76 7.84 0.25
N TYR A 210 13.38 7.00 1.19
CA TYR A 210 12.31 6.01 1.05
C TYR A 210 11.62 5.77 2.40
N LEU A 211 10.62 4.87 2.45
CA LEU A 211 9.91 4.54 3.69
C LEU A 211 10.88 4.22 4.83
N GLY A 212 10.82 5.00 5.91
CA GLY A 212 11.68 4.80 7.07
C GLY A 212 13.17 5.09 6.85
N ASN A 213 13.54 5.76 5.75
CA ASN A 213 14.87 6.30 5.50
C ASN A 213 14.78 7.75 5.02
N THR A 214 14.68 8.68 5.95
CA THR A 214 14.56 10.13 5.68
C THR A 214 15.50 10.98 6.55
N GLY A 215 16.51 10.35 7.14
CA GLY A 215 17.32 10.85 8.24
C GLY A 215 17.11 9.99 9.50
N GLY A 216 18.08 10.01 10.42
CA GLY A 216 18.06 9.14 11.61
C GLY A 216 18.42 7.69 11.29
N ALA A 217 17.86 6.75 12.07
CA ALA A 217 18.03 5.33 11.88
C ALA A 217 17.20 4.83 10.68
N ASN A 218 17.83 4.06 9.81
CA ASN A 218 17.15 3.39 8.71
C ASN A 218 16.32 2.22 9.24
N MET A 219 15.01 2.27 8.98
CA MET A 219 14.06 1.27 9.44
C MET A 219 14.38 -0.15 8.94
N PHE A 220 14.76 -0.32 7.68
CA PHE A 220 15.05 -1.65 7.12
C PHE A 220 16.41 -2.18 7.57
N ASP A 221 17.41 -1.32 7.76
CA ASP A 221 18.69 -1.73 8.36
C ASP A 221 18.47 -2.16 9.81
N THR A 222 17.57 -1.49 10.53
CA THR A 222 17.17 -1.85 11.90
C THR A 222 16.45 -3.21 11.93
N PHE A 223 15.50 -3.44 11.02
CA PHE A 223 14.87 -4.76 10.87
C PHE A 223 15.92 -5.84 10.60
N ASN A 224 16.84 -5.58 9.68
CA ASN A 224 17.88 -6.52 9.32
C ASN A 224 18.78 -6.87 10.52
N HIS A 225 19.26 -5.84 11.23
CA HIS A 225 20.12 -5.99 12.39
C HIS A 225 19.45 -6.82 13.49
N LEU A 226 18.24 -6.45 13.89
CA LEU A 226 17.51 -7.16 14.95
C LEU A 226 17.16 -8.60 14.55
N TRP A 227 16.88 -8.86 13.27
CA TRP A 227 16.63 -10.21 12.77
C TRP A 227 17.90 -11.06 12.71
N ARG A 228 19.03 -10.46 12.30
CA ARG A 228 20.36 -11.08 12.32
C ARG A 228 20.79 -11.44 13.75
N GLU A 229 20.54 -10.58 14.74
CA GLU A 229 20.84 -10.88 16.15
C GLU A 229 20.13 -12.14 16.65
N LEU A 230 18.89 -12.39 16.21
CA LEU A 230 18.19 -13.63 16.53
C LEU A 230 18.85 -14.86 15.89
N ALA A 231 19.48 -14.71 14.73
CA ALA A 231 20.25 -15.78 14.10
C ALA A 231 21.58 -16.01 14.84
N ASP A 232 22.29 -14.94 15.16
CA ASP A 232 23.59 -14.99 15.84
C ASP A 232 23.48 -15.60 17.26
N THR A 233 22.34 -15.37 17.93
CA THR A 233 22.04 -15.95 19.25
C THR A 233 21.39 -17.34 19.18
N GLY A 234 21.14 -17.86 17.97
CA GLY A 234 20.59 -19.20 17.73
C GLY A 234 19.09 -19.33 18.00
N VAL A 235 18.35 -18.22 18.14
CA VAL A 235 16.88 -18.23 18.24
C VAL A 235 16.25 -18.66 16.91
N ILE A 236 16.80 -18.15 15.81
CA ILE A 236 16.50 -18.62 14.45
C ILE A 236 17.77 -19.18 13.80
N SER A 237 17.59 -20.01 12.78
CA SER A 237 18.70 -20.53 11.97
C SER A 237 19.12 -19.55 10.87
N GLU A 238 20.32 -19.72 10.32
CA GLU A 238 20.78 -18.96 9.14
C GLU A 238 19.84 -19.14 7.94
N ILE A 239 19.26 -20.33 7.79
CA ILE A 239 18.29 -20.63 6.71
C ILE A 239 17.03 -19.78 6.89
N GLU A 240 16.53 -19.64 8.11
CA GLU A 240 15.34 -18.82 8.41
C GLU A 240 15.62 -17.33 8.21
N TYR A 241 16.81 -16.85 8.59
CA TYR A 241 17.26 -15.50 8.28
C TYR A 241 17.26 -15.26 6.77
N GLN A 242 17.94 -16.11 5.99
CA GLN A 242 18.05 -15.97 4.52
C GLN A 242 16.71 -16.17 3.80
N SER A 243 15.78 -16.92 4.39
CA SER A 243 14.42 -17.12 3.88
C SER A 243 13.51 -15.90 4.16
N THR A 244 13.98 -14.93 4.95
CA THR A 244 13.23 -13.74 5.30
C THR A 244 13.60 -12.59 4.37
N ALA A 245 12.84 -12.42 3.29
CA ALA A 245 12.95 -11.27 2.42
C ALA A 245 11.57 -10.67 2.13
N PHE A 246 11.48 -9.34 2.19
CA PHE A 246 10.28 -8.61 1.84
C PHE A 246 10.05 -8.70 0.32
N PRO A 247 8.89 -9.18 -0.14
CA PRO A 247 8.49 -9.13 -1.54
C PRO A 247 8.03 -7.71 -1.89
N GLN A 248 8.92 -6.73 -1.71
CA GLN A 248 8.70 -5.32 -2.00
C GLN A 248 9.87 -4.79 -2.84
N PHE A 249 9.57 -3.83 -3.71
CA PHE A 249 10.60 -3.07 -4.41
C PHE A 249 10.19 -1.60 -4.53
N TYR A 250 11.07 -0.71 -4.08
CA TYR A 250 10.86 0.73 -4.20
C TYR A 250 11.50 1.23 -5.47
N ARG A 251 10.65 1.63 -6.41
CA ARG A 251 11.07 2.20 -7.70
C ARG A 251 11.37 3.69 -7.52
N THR A 252 12.24 4.26 -8.35
CA THR A 252 12.32 5.72 -8.47
C THR A 252 11.10 6.26 -9.23
N LYS A 253 10.87 7.58 -9.18
CA LYS A 253 9.84 8.21 -10.03
C LYS A 253 10.06 7.90 -11.50
N GLU A 254 11.30 7.97 -11.98
CA GLU A 254 11.67 7.70 -13.37
C GLU A 254 11.31 6.27 -13.76
N GLN A 255 11.57 5.29 -12.89
CA GLN A 255 11.17 3.89 -13.12
C GLN A 255 9.65 3.70 -13.13
N TYR A 256 8.90 4.47 -12.33
CA TYR A 256 7.43 4.46 -12.39
C TYR A 256 6.91 5.08 -13.70
N CYS A 257 7.56 6.14 -14.20
CA CYS A 257 7.20 6.87 -15.41
C CYS A 257 7.62 6.17 -16.71
N GLU A 258 8.68 5.36 -16.69
CA GLU A 258 9.27 4.71 -17.88
C GLU A 258 8.22 4.07 -18.83
N PRO A 259 7.21 3.32 -18.36
CA PRO A 259 6.22 2.71 -19.25
C PRO A 259 5.32 3.72 -19.99
N PHE A 260 5.27 4.98 -19.56
CA PHE A 260 4.45 6.03 -20.17
C PHE A 260 5.24 6.93 -21.13
N ASP A 261 6.56 6.93 -21.02
CA ASP A 261 7.46 7.81 -21.79
C ASP A 261 7.81 7.19 -23.16
N ASP A 262 7.98 5.87 -23.23
CA ASP A 262 8.31 5.20 -24.50
C ASP A 262 7.07 5.05 -25.40
N SER A 263 7.10 5.74 -26.55
CA SER A 263 6.12 5.66 -27.63
C SER A 263 5.78 4.24 -28.08
N LYS A 264 6.72 3.29 -27.94
CA LYS A 264 6.58 1.88 -28.34
C LYS A 264 6.19 0.95 -27.18
N SER A 265 6.07 1.46 -25.96
CA SER A 265 5.67 0.66 -24.81
C SER A 265 4.28 0.07 -24.97
N ARG A 266 4.08 -1.11 -24.38
CA ARG A 266 2.78 -1.78 -24.36
C ARG A 266 1.74 -0.97 -23.58
N VAL A 267 2.17 -0.25 -22.54
CA VAL A 267 1.32 0.60 -21.71
C VAL A 267 0.75 1.77 -22.50
N ARG A 268 1.58 2.50 -23.29
CA ARG A 268 1.05 3.54 -24.17
C ARG A 268 0.18 2.97 -25.28
N ALA A 269 0.56 1.84 -25.86
CA ALA A 269 -0.25 1.16 -26.88
C ALA A 269 -1.63 0.70 -26.33
N ALA A 270 -1.72 0.42 -25.02
CA ALA A 270 -2.98 0.11 -24.33
C ALA A 270 -3.83 1.36 -24.00
N GLY A 271 -3.38 2.56 -24.39
CA GLY A 271 -4.11 3.82 -24.27
C GLY A 271 -3.84 4.59 -22.97
N LEU A 272 -2.94 4.14 -22.09
CA LEU A 272 -2.64 4.88 -20.87
C LEU A 272 -1.69 6.05 -21.13
N ARG A 273 -1.97 7.19 -20.50
CA ARG A 273 -1.16 8.41 -20.55
C ARG A 273 -0.92 8.94 -19.16
N LEU A 274 0.33 9.27 -18.86
CA LEU A 274 0.69 9.94 -17.62
C LEU A 274 0.37 11.42 -17.75
N GLU A 275 -0.48 11.94 -16.87
CA GLU A 275 -0.78 13.38 -16.81
C GLU A 275 0.14 14.11 -15.83
N ASN A 276 0.42 13.48 -14.69
CA ASN A 276 1.25 14.06 -13.65
C ASN A 276 1.95 12.96 -12.85
N ALA A 277 3.19 13.21 -12.47
CA ALA A 277 3.93 12.41 -11.50
C ALA A 277 4.86 13.30 -10.66
N TYR A 278 4.84 13.14 -9.35
CA TYR A 278 5.78 13.82 -8.44
C TYR A 278 6.02 12.99 -7.18
N THR A 279 7.17 13.19 -6.54
CA THR A 279 7.51 12.57 -5.26
C THR A 279 7.04 13.43 -4.09
N GLY A 280 6.65 12.81 -2.98
CA GLY A 280 6.26 13.54 -1.79
C GLY A 280 6.58 12.76 -0.52
N VAL A 281 7.10 13.48 0.47
CA VAL A 281 7.29 12.96 1.82
C VAL A 281 6.10 13.35 2.68
N THR A 282 5.51 12.38 3.36
CA THR A 282 4.49 12.56 4.40
C THR A 282 5.13 12.22 5.74
N LYS A 283 5.17 13.19 6.64
CA LYS A 283 5.86 13.06 7.93
C LYS A 283 5.18 12.05 8.85
N CYS A 284 6.00 11.33 9.61
CA CYS A 284 5.57 10.35 10.58
C CYS A 284 4.74 11.02 11.69
N PRO A 285 3.44 10.71 11.82
CA PRO A 285 2.59 11.36 12.83
C PRO A 285 3.04 11.02 14.26
N TYR A 286 3.54 9.80 14.48
CA TYR A 286 4.04 9.37 15.78
C TYR A 286 5.30 10.14 16.20
N ARG A 287 6.18 10.43 15.24
CA ARG A 287 7.36 11.24 15.50
C ARG A 287 6.98 12.69 15.83
N ALA A 288 6.03 13.26 15.10
CA ALA A 288 5.54 14.61 15.37
C ALA A 288 4.91 14.73 16.78
N GLU A 289 4.20 13.70 17.24
CA GLU A 289 3.66 13.65 18.59
C GLU A 289 4.78 13.50 19.64
N PHE A 290 5.79 12.68 19.38
CA PHE A 290 6.97 12.59 20.25
C PHE A 290 7.72 13.91 20.36
N ASP A 291 7.95 14.63 19.25
CA ASP A 291 8.60 15.95 19.27
C ASP A 291 7.81 16.98 20.11
N ARG A 292 6.49 16.79 20.22
CA ARG A 292 5.60 17.66 21.00
C ARG A 292 5.57 17.31 22.49
N VAL A 293 5.54 16.01 22.81
CA VAL A 293 5.30 15.51 24.18
C VAL A 293 6.59 15.08 24.89
N GLY A 294 7.56 14.55 24.15
CA GLY A 294 8.84 14.06 24.65
C GLY A 294 8.76 12.74 25.42
N ASP A 295 7.69 11.94 25.25
CA ASP A 295 7.53 10.65 25.92
C ASP A 295 8.01 9.49 25.03
N PRO A 296 9.19 8.90 25.31
CA PRO A 296 9.76 7.83 24.50
C PRO A 296 9.00 6.50 24.61
N ILE A 297 8.33 6.25 25.75
CA ILE A 297 7.56 5.03 25.96
C ILE A 297 6.29 5.10 25.12
N ALA A 298 5.55 6.21 25.24
CA ALA A 298 4.35 6.44 24.44
C ALA A 298 4.66 6.45 22.94
N PHE A 299 5.80 7.02 22.54
CA PHE A 299 6.24 6.98 21.15
C PHE A 299 6.45 5.55 20.64
N ALA A 300 7.25 4.75 21.34
CA ALA A 300 7.52 3.36 20.94
C ALA A 300 6.23 2.51 20.88
N ASP A 301 5.33 2.71 21.83
CA ASP A 301 4.06 1.97 21.93
C ASP A 301 3.05 2.36 20.85
N ALA A 302 3.19 3.55 20.24
CA ALA A 302 2.41 3.94 19.06
C ALA A 302 3.10 3.60 17.73
N TYR A 303 4.44 3.73 17.69
CA TYR A 303 5.25 3.58 16.49
C TYR A 303 5.50 2.11 16.11
N VAL A 304 5.94 1.25 17.03
CA VAL A 304 6.27 -0.13 16.66
C VAL A 304 5.05 -0.94 16.17
N PRO A 305 3.84 -0.77 16.72
CA PRO A 305 2.64 -1.40 16.16
C PRO A 305 2.34 -1.00 14.71
N THR A 306 2.73 0.21 14.26
CA THR A 306 2.59 0.61 12.86
C THR A 306 3.55 -0.16 11.95
N LEU A 307 4.77 -0.42 12.40
CA LEU A 307 5.73 -1.26 11.68
C LEU A 307 5.21 -2.69 11.55
N ARG A 308 4.74 -3.23 12.68
CA ARG A 308 4.26 -4.60 12.81
C ARG A 308 3.03 -4.89 11.95
N SER A 309 2.16 -3.90 11.69
CA SER A 309 0.89 -4.11 11.01
C SER A 309 1.01 -4.67 9.58
N TRP A 310 2.14 -4.39 8.90
CA TRP A 310 2.38 -4.76 7.51
C TRP A 310 3.61 -5.66 7.31
N SER A 311 4.51 -5.76 8.29
CA SER A 311 5.74 -6.57 8.16
C SER A 311 5.71 -7.91 8.90
N GLU A 312 4.82 -8.11 9.88
CA GLU A 312 4.75 -9.34 10.69
C GLU A 312 4.66 -10.63 9.87
N THR A 313 3.85 -10.64 8.81
CA THR A 313 3.67 -11.83 7.97
C THR A 313 4.94 -12.22 7.22
N VAL A 314 5.84 -11.27 6.96
CA VAL A 314 7.13 -11.54 6.29
C VAL A 314 8.07 -12.27 7.24
N PHE A 315 8.29 -11.73 8.44
CA PHE A 315 9.14 -12.38 9.46
C PHE A 315 8.56 -13.73 9.89
N PHE A 316 7.26 -13.80 10.11
CA PHE A 316 6.59 -15.07 10.41
C PHE A 316 6.79 -16.09 9.29
N GLY A 317 6.65 -15.67 8.03
CA GLY A 317 6.79 -16.51 6.84
C GLY A 317 8.22 -17.01 6.59
N GLY A 318 9.24 -16.32 7.09
CA GLY A 318 10.64 -16.73 6.98
C GLY A 318 11.06 -17.83 7.95
N LEU A 319 10.28 -18.04 9.03
CA LEU A 319 10.51 -19.12 10.00
C LEU A 319 10.09 -20.49 9.44
N ASP A 320 10.79 -21.54 9.85
CA ASP A 320 10.50 -22.91 9.39
C ASP A 320 9.06 -23.30 9.75
N SER A 321 8.31 -23.71 8.73
CA SER A 321 6.95 -24.22 8.85
C SER A 321 6.81 -25.46 9.76
N SER A 322 7.90 -26.18 10.02
CA SER A 322 7.93 -27.33 10.93
C SER A 322 7.87 -26.94 12.41
N ARG A 323 8.24 -25.69 12.77
CA ARG A 323 8.12 -25.18 14.14
C ARG A 323 6.65 -25.09 14.57
N PRO A 324 6.33 -25.37 15.84
CA PRO A 324 5.03 -25.07 16.42
C PRO A 324 4.60 -23.63 16.14
N ILE A 325 3.32 -23.43 15.81
CA ILE A 325 2.78 -22.11 15.46
C ILE A 325 3.02 -21.06 16.54
N ASP A 326 2.88 -21.45 17.82
CA ASP A 326 3.04 -20.55 18.95
C ASP A 326 4.51 -20.20 19.21
N GLU A 327 5.43 -21.11 18.88
CA GLU A 327 6.87 -20.82 18.90
C GLU A 327 7.22 -19.76 17.85
N ARG A 328 6.71 -19.92 16.62
CA ARG A 328 6.92 -18.92 15.54
C ARG A 328 6.36 -17.56 15.93
N ARG A 329 5.17 -17.52 16.53
CA ARG A 329 4.57 -16.27 17.05
C ARG A 329 5.45 -15.63 18.11
N ASN A 330 5.92 -16.43 19.07
CA ASN A 330 6.79 -15.94 20.15
C ASN A 330 8.12 -15.38 19.63
N ILE A 331 8.73 -16.00 18.62
CA ILE A 331 9.94 -15.45 17.98
C ILE A 331 9.68 -14.08 17.37
N VAL A 332 8.56 -13.93 16.66
CA VAL A 332 8.16 -12.64 16.07
C VAL A 332 7.83 -11.61 17.16
N ASP A 333 7.20 -12.02 18.26
CA ASP A 333 6.96 -11.15 19.42
C ASP A 333 8.27 -10.65 20.05
N ILE A 334 9.27 -11.53 20.21
CA ILE A 334 10.61 -11.17 20.68
C ILE A 334 11.24 -10.13 19.75
N PHE A 335 11.18 -10.34 18.43
CA PHE A 335 11.71 -9.39 17.45
C PHE A 335 11.11 -7.99 17.62
N TYR A 336 9.78 -7.87 17.70
CA TYR A 336 9.13 -6.56 17.88
C TYR A 336 9.34 -5.98 19.28
N GLN A 337 9.50 -6.80 20.31
CA GLN A 337 9.87 -6.33 21.65
C GLN A 337 11.28 -5.74 21.64
N ASN A 338 12.24 -6.37 20.94
CA ASN A 338 13.58 -5.83 20.76
C ASN A 338 13.54 -4.50 20.01
N TYR A 339 12.73 -4.39 18.94
CA TYR A 339 12.54 -3.12 18.23
C TYR A 339 11.95 -2.05 19.16
N ASN A 340 10.91 -2.37 19.94
CA ASN A 340 10.31 -1.45 20.89
C ASN A 340 11.32 -0.97 21.94
N ASN A 341 12.14 -1.87 22.49
CA ASN A 341 13.20 -1.52 23.43
C ASN A 341 14.22 -0.54 22.80
N LEU A 342 14.64 -0.79 21.55
CA LEU A 342 15.56 0.09 20.81
C LEU A 342 14.97 1.49 20.59
N VAL A 343 13.71 1.57 20.17
CA VAL A 343 13.02 2.86 19.98
C VAL A 343 12.89 3.62 21.29
N ARG A 344 12.69 2.93 22.42
CA ARG A 344 12.63 3.56 23.75
C ARG A 344 13.98 4.11 24.19
N SER A 345 15.08 3.44 23.87
CA SER A 345 16.43 3.91 24.21
C SER A 345 16.92 5.04 23.31
N GLU A 346 16.52 5.05 22.05
CA GLU A 346 17.00 5.99 21.03
C GLU A 346 15.86 6.66 20.25
N PRO A 347 14.84 7.22 20.93
CA PRO A 347 13.60 7.70 20.30
C PRO A 347 13.84 8.79 19.25
N GLU A 348 14.91 9.57 19.44
CA GLU A 348 15.31 10.65 18.56
C GLU A 348 15.80 10.18 17.18
N LEU A 349 16.13 8.90 17.01
CA LEU A 349 16.62 8.37 15.74
C LEU A 349 15.51 7.78 14.88
N HIS A 350 14.35 7.46 15.45
CA HIS A 350 13.33 6.69 14.74
C HIS A 350 12.20 7.56 14.20
N ALA A 351 11.84 7.28 12.95
CA ALA A 351 10.63 7.76 12.31
C ALA A 351 10.23 6.80 11.19
N MET A 352 8.97 6.85 10.77
CA MET A 352 8.51 6.17 9.55
C MET A 352 7.82 7.22 8.70
N ASP A 353 8.62 8.14 8.17
CA ASP A 353 8.17 9.03 7.12
C ASP A 353 7.85 8.20 5.87
N TYR A 354 6.78 8.57 5.20
CA TYR A 354 6.27 7.89 4.01
C TYR A 354 6.74 8.65 2.79
N VAL A 355 7.44 7.97 1.88
CA VAL A 355 7.94 8.58 0.63
C VAL A 355 7.25 7.91 -0.54
N HIS A 356 6.46 8.69 -1.28
CA HIS A 356 5.63 8.17 -2.35
C HIS A 356 5.83 8.93 -3.65
N THR A 357 5.71 8.22 -4.76
CA THR A 357 5.39 8.81 -6.07
C THR A 357 3.88 8.86 -6.21
N TYR A 358 3.35 10.06 -6.39
CA TYR A 358 1.95 10.34 -6.69
C TYR A 358 1.79 10.44 -8.20
N MET A 359 0.86 9.69 -8.77
CA MET A 359 0.63 9.61 -10.21
C MET A 359 -0.84 9.80 -10.54
N VAL A 360 -1.10 10.54 -11.61
CA VAL A 360 -2.40 10.61 -12.26
C VAL A 360 -2.23 10.15 -13.70
N VAL A 361 -2.96 9.09 -14.04
CA VAL A 361 -2.94 8.45 -15.35
C VAL A 361 -4.34 8.50 -15.92
N THR A 362 -4.48 8.78 -17.21
CA THR A 362 -5.76 8.71 -17.93
C THR A 362 -5.70 7.70 -19.06
N LYS A 363 -6.86 7.17 -19.43
CA LYS A 363 -7.01 6.35 -20.63
C LYS A 363 -7.52 7.23 -21.77
N GLU A 364 -6.79 7.26 -22.88
CA GLU A 364 -7.23 7.97 -24.09
C GLU A 364 -8.60 7.48 -24.55
N THR A 365 -9.40 8.44 -25.04
CA THR A 365 -10.73 8.24 -25.64
C THR A 365 -10.70 7.49 -26.95
#